data_AF-A0A7C8Z5G5-F1
#
_entry.id   AF-A0A7C8Z5G5-F1
#
_cell.length_a   1.000
_cell.length_b   1.000
_cell.length_c   1.000
_cell.angle_alpha   90.00
_cell.angle_beta   90.00
_cell.angle_gamma   90.00
#
_symmetry.space_group_name_H-M   'P 1'
#
loop_
_entity.id
_entity.type
_entity.pdbx_description
1 polymer ?
#
loop_
_entity_poly.entity_id
_entity_poly.type
_entity_poly.pdbx_seq_one_letter_code
_entity_poly.pdbx_strand_id
1 'polypeptide(L)'
;IFLLPQCYAEKQALGEVSPELLDTQVNPAVWEISGHIVLKRRKDYDEASEENAWTLLAEVSLSEARFEEFKTMIFKAINCPIAETGSDTSLDDAEAEHSPS
;
A
#
# COMPACT_ATOMS: atom_id res chain seq x y z
N ILE A 1 -11.62 1.97 -14.60
CA ILE A 1 -11.72 0.97 -13.52
C ILE A 1 -10.46 1.13 -12.69
N PHE A 2 -10.58 1.44 -11.40
CA PHE A 2 -9.44 1.48 -10.47
C PHE A 2 -9.42 0.16 -9.69
N LEU A 3 -8.26 -0.50 -9.64
CA LEU A 3 -8.05 -1.76 -8.94
C LEU A 3 -6.99 -1.53 -7.88
N LEU A 4 -7.31 -1.86 -6.63
CA LEU A 4 -6.37 -1.72 -5.52
C LEU A 4 -6.17 -3.09 -4.91
N PRO A 5 -5.09 -3.78 -5.32
CA PRO A 5 -4.82 -5.12 -4.85
C PRO A 5 -4.40 -5.08 -3.38
N GLN A 6 -5.00 -5.97 -2.61
CA GLN A 6 -4.76 -6.14 -1.19
C GLN A 6 -4.73 -7.63 -0.87
N CYS A 7 -3.96 -8.01 0.14
CA CYS A 7 -3.86 -9.41 0.56
C CYS A 7 -4.22 -9.63 2.03
N TYR A 8 -4.83 -8.64 2.70
CA TYR A 8 -5.21 -8.74 4.11
C TYR A 8 -6.09 -9.96 4.38
N ALA A 9 -7.10 -10.20 3.53
CA ALA A 9 -8.00 -11.34 3.71
C ALA A 9 -7.29 -12.70 3.55
N GLU A 10 -6.31 -12.78 2.63
CA GLU A 10 -5.48 -13.97 2.42
C GLU A 10 -4.54 -14.20 3.60
N LYS A 11 -3.76 -13.18 3.99
CA LYS A 11 -2.83 -13.23 5.13
C LYS A 11 -3.56 -13.54 6.45
N GLN A 12 -4.76 -12.97 6.64
CA GLN A 12 -5.57 -13.22 7.84
C GLN A 12 -6.02 -14.70 7.90
N ALA A 13 -6.43 -15.27 6.77
CA ALA A 13 -6.80 -16.69 6.70
C ALA A 13 -5.61 -17.64 6.94
N LEU A 14 -4.40 -17.21 6.56
CA LEU A 14 -3.16 -17.94 6.80
C LEU A 14 -2.56 -17.72 8.20
N GLY A 15 -3.10 -16.79 8.99
CA GLY A 15 -2.59 -16.45 10.32
C GLY A 15 -1.26 -15.66 10.28
N GLU A 16 -0.94 -15.05 9.14
CA GLU A 16 0.29 -14.30 8.92
C GLU A 16 0.20 -12.83 9.35
N VAL A 17 -1.01 -12.36 9.68
CA VAL A 17 -1.24 -10.98 10.16
C VAL A 17 -0.84 -10.87 11.62
N SER A 18 -0.06 -9.84 11.95
CA SER A 18 0.37 -9.59 13.32
C SER A 18 -0.82 -9.43 14.29
N PRO A 19 -0.69 -9.90 15.56
CA PRO A 19 -1.75 -9.75 16.56
C PRO A 19 -2.14 -8.28 16.80
N GLU A 20 -1.17 -7.38 16.71
CA GLU A 20 -1.38 -5.94 16.86
C GLU A 20 -2.30 -5.38 15.77
N LEU A 21 -2.11 -5.81 14.52
CA LEU A 21 -2.98 -5.42 13.40
C LEU A 21 -4.36 -6.09 13.47
N LEU A 22 -4.45 -7.35 13.91
CA LEU A 22 -5.73 -8.04 14.11
C LEU A 22 -6.60 -7.34 15.18
N ASP A 23 -5.98 -6.83 16.25
CA ASP A 23 -6.69 -6.17 17.34
C ASP A 23 -7.27 -4.80 16.95
N THR A 24 -6.80 -4.20 15.85
CA THR A 24 -7.44 -3.00 15.27
C THR A 24 -8.85 -3.28 14.77
N GLN A 25 -9.16 -4.54 14.42
CA GLN A 25 -10.42 -4.99 13.84
C GLN A 25 -10.81 -4.25 12.54
N VAL A 26 -9.85 -3.66 11.84
CA VAL A 26 -10.06 -2.96 10.58
C VAL A 26 -9.36 -3.73 9.46
N ASN A 27 -10.07 -3.95 8.35
CA ASN A 27 -9.44 -4.34 7.11
C ASN A 27 -8.92 -3.05 6.45
N PRO A 28 -7.61 -2.83 6.39
CA PRO A 28 -7.07 -1.56 5.90
C PRO A 28 -7.40 -1.31 4.44
N ALA A 29 -7.50 -2.39 3.66
CA ALA A 29 -7.54 -2.36 2.22
C ALA A 29 -8.71 -1.62 1.57
N VAL A 30 -9.83 -1.44 2.28
CA VAL A 30 -11.01 -0.72 1.76
C VAL A 30 -10.91 0.79 1.96
N TRP A 31 -10.17 1.24 2.97
CA TRP A 31 -10.16 2.64 3.39
C TRP A 31 -8.96 3.40 2.82
N GLU A 32 -7.83 2.71 2.69
CA GLU A 32 -6.56 3.21 2.14
C GLU A 32 -6.69 3.80 0.74
N ILE A 33 -7.54 3.20 -0.09
CA ILE A 33 -7.87 3.63 -1.45
C ILE A 33 -8.38 5.08 -1.49
N SER A 34 -9.09 5.49 -0.44
CA SER A 34 -9.72 6.80 -0.35
C SER A 34 -8.89 7.81 0.47
N GLY A 35 -7.70 7.43 0.91
CA GLY A 35 -6.86 8.24 1.80
C GLY A 35 -7.40 8.34 3.24
N HIS A 36 -8.34 7.47 3.63
CA HIS A 36 -8.90 7.45 4.98
C HIS A 36 -8.34 6.27 5.77
N ILE A 37 -8.00 6.50 7.03
CA ILE A 37 -7.63 5.44 7.98
C ILE A 37 -8.69 5.42 9.08
N VAL A 38 -9.31 4.25 9.28
CA VAL A 38 -10.32 4.07 10.34
C VAL A 38 -9.66 3.46 11.56
N LEU A 39 -9.77 4.17 12.69
CA LEU A 39 -9.19 3.77 13.96
C LEU A 39 -10.33 3.57 14.96
N LYS A 40 -10.50 2.33 15.43
CA LYS A 40 -11.63 1.96 16.29
C LYS A 40 -11.36 2.19 17.77
N ARG A 41 -10.12 2.00 18.22
CA ARG A 41 -9.73 2.19 19.61
C ARG A 41 -9.25 3.63 19.80
N ARG A 42 -9.59 4.22 20.95
CA ARG A 42 -9.14 5.56 21.36
C ARG A 42 -7.61 5.68 21.31
N LYS A 43 -6.91 4.65 21.81
CA LYS A 43 -5.45 4.58 21.83
C LYS A 43 -4.86 4.70 20.43
N ASP A 44 -5.38 3.93 19.46
CA ASP A 44 -4.88 3.95 18.08
C ASP A 44 -5.05 5.33 17.44
N TYR A 45 -6.14 6.03 17.77
CA TYR A 45 -6.37 7.40 17.34
C TYR A 45 -5.38 8.38 17.98
N ASP A 46 -5.17 8.26 19.28
CA ASP A 46 -4.27 9.15 20.03
C ASP A 46 -2.78 8.94 19.62
N GLU A 47 -2.43 7.73 19.18
CA GLU A 47 -1.09 7.32 18.71
C GLU A 47 -0.95 7.33 17.17
N ALA A 48 -1.94 7.89 16.45
CA ALA A 48 -1.91 7.92 15.00
C ALA A 48 -0.73 8.76 14.49
N SER A 49 0.11 8.15 13.65
CA SER A 49 1.25 8.80 13.01
C SER A 49 1.36 8.34 11.55
N GLU A 50 2.11 9.10 10.75
CA GLU A 50 2.39 8.71 9.36
C GLU A 50 3.15 7.38 9.30
N GLU A 51 4.15 7.19 10.16
CA GLU A 51 4.91 5.95 10.27
C GLU A 51 4.00 4.74 10.53
N ASN A 52 3.09 4.86 11.51
CA ASN A 52 2.17 3.78 11.87
C ASN A 52 1.21 3.47 10.72
N ALA A 53 0.78 4.49 9.97
CA ALA A 53 -0.02 4.32 8.76
C ALA A 53 0.75 3.57 7.67
N TRP A 54 2.00 3.96 7.39
CA TRP A 54 2.87 3.30 6.41
C TRP A 54 3.12 1.83 6.76
N THR A 55 3.40 1.53 8.03
CA THR A 55 3.59 0.15 8.50
C THR A 55 2.32 -0.68 8.29
N LEU A 56 1.16 -0.13 8.66
CA LEU A 56 -0.13 -0.80 8.52
C LEU A 56 -0.48 -1.08 7.05
N LEU A 57 -0.23 -0.11 6.16
CA LEU A 57 -0.36 -0.22 4.70
C LEU A 57 0.56 -1.29 4.11
N ALA A 58 1.84 -1.27 4.49
CA ALA A 58 2.84 -2.20 3.98
C ALA A 58 2.51 -3.66 4.37
N GLU A 59 2.04 -3.88 5.59
CA GLU A 59 1.69 -5.20 6.10
C GLU A 59 0.60 -5.89 5.26
N VAL A 60 -0.32 -5.12 4.67
CA VAL A 60 -1.46 -5.65 3.90
C VAL A 60 -1.30 -5.55 2.39
N SER A 61 -0.23 -4.93 1.93
CA SER A 61 0.10 -4.77 0.51
C SER A 61 0.67 -6.05 -0.08
N LEU A 62 0.52 -6.20 -1.40
CA LEU A 62 1.23 -7.24 -2.14
C LEU A 62 2.73 -6.93 -2.18
N SER A 63 3.56 -7.98 -2.22
CA SER A 63 4.94 -7.82 -2.63
C SER A 63 5.00 -7.39 -4.10
N GLU A 64 6.08 -6.73 -4.50
CA GLU A 64 6.30 -6.28 -5.87
C GLU A 64 6.16 -7.43 -6.88
N ALA A 65 6.78 -8.58 -6.61
CA ALA A 65 6.69 -9.76 -7.49
C ALA A 65 5.24 -10.25 -7.66
N ARG A 66 4.45 -10.26 -6.58
CA ARG A 66 3.02 -10.65 -6.63
C ARG A 66 2.17 -9.61 -7.34
N PHE A 67 2.54 -8.33 -7.21
CA PHE A 67 1.88 -7.24 -7.93
C PHE A 67 2.12 -7.33 -9.44
N GLU A 68 3.33 -7.64 -9.89
CA GLU A 68 3.63 -7.86 -11.32
C GLU A 68 2.88 -9.08 -11.90
N GLU A 69 2.83 -10.19 -11.14
CA GLU A 69 2.03 -11.37 -11.50
C GLU A 69 0.55 -10.99 -11.67
N PHE A 70 0.00 -10.27 -10.69
CA PHE A 70 -1.40 -9.82 -10.70
C PHE A 70 -1.72 -8.87 -11.86
N LYS A 71 -0.85 -7.88 -12.13
CA LYS A 71 -0.98 -7.00 -13.30
C LYS A 71 -1.05 -7.82 -14.58
N THR A 72 -0.12 -8.76 -14.76
CA THR A 72 -0.09 -9.63 -15.94
C THR A 72 -1.38 -10.42 -16.10
N MET A 73 -1.91 -10.98 -15.01
CA MET A 73 -3.20 -11.70 -15.02
C MET A 73 -4.36 -10.80 -15.45
N ILE A 74 -4.45 -9.58 -14.92
CA ILE A 74 -5.51 -8.63 -15.29
C ILE A 74 -5.40 -8.26 -16.77
N PHE A 75 -4.22 -7.82 -17.22
CA PHE A 75 -4.01 -7.39 -18.61
C PHE A 75 -4.32 -8.50 -19.60
N LYS A 76 -3.94 -9.73 -19.27
CA LYS A 76 -4.32 -10.92 -20.02
C LYS A 76 -5.83 -11.15 -20.04
N ALA A 77 -6.50 -11.03 -18.88
CA ALA A 77 -7.94 -11.22 -18.79
C ALA A 77 -8.75 -10.16 -19.56
N ILE A 78 -8.23 -8.95 -19.71
CA ILE A 78 -8.87 -7.85 -20.45
C ILE A 78 -8.38 -7.72 -21.91
N ASN A 79 -7.61 -8.69 -22.43
CA ASN A 79 -7.01 -8.69 -23.77
C ASN A 79 -6.23 -7.40 -24.10
N CYS A 80 -5.60 -6.78 -23.10
CA CYS A 80 -4.82 -5.57 -23.29
C CYS A 80 -3.32 -5.91 -23.31
N PRO A 81 -2.56 -5.53 -24.36
CA PRO A 81 -1.13 -5.79 -24.43
C PRO A 81 -0.39 -4.97 -23.36
N ILE A 82 0.46 -5.63 -22.57
CA ILE A 82 1.28 -4.99 -21.53
C ILE A 82 2.40 -4.22 -22.23
N ALA A 83 2.49 -2.91 -22.01
CA ALA A 83 3.66 -2.14 -22.43
C ALA A 83 4.80 -2.42 -21.42
N GLU A 84 5.94 -2.90 -21.90
CA GLU A 84 7.13 -3.08 -21.07
C GLU A 84 7.65 -1.70 -20.61
N THR A 85 7.54 -1.40 -19.32
CA THR A 85 8.16 -0.21 -18.74
C THR A 85 9.66 -0.43 -18.65
N GLY A 86 10.41 0.28 -19.49
CA GLY A 86 11.87 0.34 -19.46
C GLY A 86 12.39 0.88 -18.13
N SER A 87 13.47 0.25 -17.66
CA SER A 87 14.27 0.61 -16.50
C SER A 87 15.01 1.95 -16.65
N ASP A 88 15.01 2.73 -15.56
CA ASP A 88 15.90 3.85 -15.18
C ASP A 88 15.95 5.15 -16.00
N THR A 89 15.67 6.30 -15.35
CA THR A 89 16.72 7.30 -15.03
C THR A 89 16.27 8.38 -14.02
N SER A 90 17.04 8.50 -12.93
CA SER A 90 17.40 9.69 -12.13
C SER A 90 16.31 10.70 -11.70
N LEU A 91 15.98 10.67 -10.40
CA LEU A 91 15.60 11.87 -9.66
C LEU A 91 16.91 12.62 -9.35
N ASP A 92 17.24 13.63 -10.17
CA ASP A 92 18.24 14.62 -9.78
C ASP A 92 17.64 15.51 -8.67
N ASP A 93 18.33 15.54 -7.53
CA ASP A 93 18.09 16.45 -6.42
C ASP A 93 18.11 17.90 -6.89
N ALA A 94 16.97 18.58 -6.80
CA ALA A 94 16.92 20.04 -6.85
C ALA A 94 17.04 20.58 -5.41
N GLU A 95 18.27 20.66 -4.91
CA GLU A 95 18.59 21.57 -3.81
C GLU A 95 18.29 23.00 -4.26
N ALA A 96 17.19 23.57 -3.79
CA ALA A 96 16.94 25.00 -3.89
C ALA A 96 17.87 25.72 -2.91
N GLU A 97 19.02 26.14 -3.44
CA GLU A 97 19.97 27.08 -2.83
C GLU A 97 19.25 28.23 -2.11
N HIS A 98 19.40 28.23 -0.79
CA HIS A 98 19.12 29.34 0.09
C HIS A 98 20.22 30.38 -0.09
N SER A 99 19.95 31.48 -0.80
CA SER A 99 20.84 32.65 -0.81
C SER A 99 20.28 33.76 0.09
N PRO A 100 21.02 34.17 1.15
CA PRO A 100 20.68 35.31 1.98
C PRO A 100 21.32 36.60 1.45
N SER A 101 20.52 37.65 1.31
CA SER A 101 20.76 39.06 1.73
C SER A 101 19.81 40.01 1.02
#